data_AF-A0A660YUC9-F1
#
_entry.id   AF-A0A660YUC9-F1
#
_cell.length_a   1.000
_cell.length_b   1.000
_cell.length_c   1.000
_cell.angle_alpha   90.00
_cell.angle_beta   90.00
_cell.angle_gamma   90.00
#
_symmetry.space_group_name_H-M   'P 1'
#
loop_
_entity.id
_entity.type
_entity.pdbx_description
1 polymer ?
#
loop_
_entity_poly.entity_id
_entity_poly.type
_entity_poly.pdbx_seq_one_letter_code
_entity_poly.pdbx_strand_id
1 'polypeptide(L)'
;MEYETVIGLEVHAQLSTESKIFCSCSTKFGAAPNTQVCPICLGMPGVLPVLNERAVEYAIKMGLATHCHITPRSIFARKNYFYPDLPKGYQISQYEEPLCENGYVEIEVNGQAK
;
A
#
# COMPACT_ATOMS: atom_id res chain seq x y z
N MET A 1 -12.16 -33.44 17.11
CA MET A 1 -12.02 -32.85 15.75
C MET A 1 -10.70 -33.36 15.21
N GLU A 2 -10.68 -33.93 14.00
CA GLU A 2 -9.47 -34.54 13.41
C GLU A 2 -8.65 -33.56 12.55
N TYR A 3 -9.17 -32.37 12.27
CA TYR A 3 -8.53 -31.36 11.43
C TYR A 3 -8.55 -29.99 12.13
N GLU A 4 -7.56 -29.17 11.81
CA GLU A 4 -7.41 -27.79 12.25
C GLU A 4 -7.50 -26.85 11.04
N THR A 5 -8.35 -25.81 11.14
CA THR A 5 -8.50 -24.80 10.08
C THR A 5 -7.53 -23.65 10.31
N VAL A 6 -6.65 -23.40 9.34
CA VAL A 6 -5.70 -22.27 9.35
C VAL A 6 -6.08 -21.27 8.25
N ILE A 7 -6.27 -20.01 8.62
CA ILE A 7 -6.71 -18.93 7.70
C ILE A 7 -5.68 -17.80 7.73
N GLY A 8 -5.23 -17.37 6.55
CA GLY A 8 -4.46 -16.15 6.35
C GLY A 8 -5.23 -15.15 5.50
N LEU A 9 -5.12 -13.86 5.83
CA LEU A 9 -5.79 -12.78 5.11
C LEU A 9 -4.75 -11.82 4.51
N GLU A 10 -4.96 -11.45 3.26
CA GLU A 10 -4.22 -10.36 2.60
C GLU A 10 -5.19 -9.19 2.40
N VAL A 11 -4.86 -8.04 2.99
CA VAL A 11 -5.74 -6.86 3.01
C VAL A 11 -5.05 -5.70 2.33
N HIS A 12 -5.72 -5.10 1.34
CA HIS A 12 -5.30 -3.85 0.72
C HIS A 12 -6.23 -2.72 1.17
N ALA A 13 -5.65 -1.65 1.73
CA ALA A 13 -6.39 -0.46 2.15
C ALA A 13 -5.90 0.76 1.37
N GLN A 14 -6.84 1.54 0.82
CA GLN A 14 -6.52 2.79 0.15
C GLN A 14 -6.32 3.91 1.18
N LEU A 15 -5.15 4.53 1.16
CA LEU A 15 -4.87 5.69 2.01
C LEU A 15 -5.63 6.92 1.49
N SER A 16 -6.31 7.62 2.39
CA SER A 16 -7.07 8.84 2.11
C SER A 16 -6.19 10.08 1.95
N THR A 17 -5.14 10.00 1.13
CA THR A 17 -4.28 11.15 0.78
C THR A 17 -4.93 12.00 -0.31
N GLU A 18 -4.59 13.29 -0.41
CA GLU A 18 -5.13 14.18 -1.45
C GLU A 18 -4.52 13.93 -2.85
N SER A 19 -3.24 13.55 -2.87
CA SER A 19 -2.46 13.24 -4.07
C SER A 19 -2.01 11.77 -4.09
N LYS A 20 -1.68 11.26 -5.29
CA LYS A 20 -1.20 9.89 -5.49
C LYS A 20 0.15 9.67 -4.81
N ILE A 21 0.52 8.40 -4.65
CA ILE A 21 1.73 8.00 -3.91
C ILE A 21 3.05 8.42 -4.58
N PHE A 22 3.08 8.55 -5.91
CA PHE A 22 4.32 8.83 -6.67
C PHE A 22 4.23 10.05 -7.60
N CYS A 23 3.14 10.82 -7.55
CA CYS A 23 2.96 12.05 -8.32
C CYS A 23 1.90 12.96 -7.68
N SER A 24 1.77 14.20 -8.17
CA SER A 24 0.86 15.21 -7.62
C SER A 24 -0.61 15.11 -8.08
N CYS A 25 -0.98 14.11 -8.88
CA CYS A 25 -2.38 13.94 -9.32
C CYS A 25 -3.31 13.63 -8.14
N SER A 26 -4.57 14.07 -8.22
CA SER A 26 -5.58 13.78 -7.20
C SER A 26 -5.94 12.29 -7.10
N THR A 27 -6.38 11.89 -5.92
CA THR A 27 -6.98 10.57 -5.59
C THR A 27 -8.51 10.61 -5.49
N LYS A 28 -9.13 11.77 -5.71
CA LYS A 28 -10.57 11.99 -5.47
C LYS A 28 -11.43 11.08 -6.34
N PHE A 29 -12.31 10.32 -5.69
CA PHE A 29 -13.27 9.43 -6.35
C PHE A 29 -14.28 10.18 -7.23
N GLY A 30 -14.74 9.52 -8.30
CA GLY A 30 -15.85 9.99 -9.14
C GLY A 30 -15.48 10.93 -10.30
N ALA A 31 -14.20 11.13 -10.58
CA ALA A 31 -13.78 11.90 -11.76
C ALA A 31 -14.02 11.13 -13.07
N ALA A 32 -14.14 11.87 -14.18
CA ALA A 32 -14.28 11.26 -15.50
C ALA A 32 -13.02 10.45 -15.88
N PRO A 33 -13.16 9.42 -16.75
CA PRO A 33 -12.04 8.56 -17.13
C PRO A 33 -10.81 9.35 -17.60
N ASN A 34 -9.63 8.96 -17.12
CA ASN A 34 -8.34 9.53 -17.52
C ASN A 34 -8.19 11.05 -17.33
N THR A 35 -8.94 11.68 -16.40
CA THR A 35 -8.80 13.13 -16.11
C THR A 35 -7.85 13.45 -14.96
N GLN A 36 -7.66 12.52 -14.03
CA GLN A 36 -6.75 12.67 -12.88
C GLN A 36 -5.41 11.98 -13.14
N VAL A 37 -4.76 12.28 -14.27
CA VAL A 37 -3.56 11.59 -14.74
C VAL A 37 -2.43 12.56 -15.09
N CYS A 38 -1.22 12.03 -15.17
CA CYS A 38 -0.02 12.75 -15.61
C CYS A 38 0.99 11.74 -16.19
N PRO A 39 2.07 12.20 -16.84
CA PRO A 39 3.08 11.30 -17.42
C PRO A 39 3.61 10.24 -16.46
N ILE A 40 3.81 10.58 -15.18
CA ILE A 40 4.35 9.65 -14.16
C ILE A 40 3.38 8.49 -13.91
N CYS A 41 2.12 8.78 -13.60
CA CYS A 41 1.15 7.73 -13.28
C CYS A 41 0.67 6.96 -14.53
N LEU A 42 0.80 7.56 -15.72
CA LEU A 42 0.61 6.91 -17.02
C LEU A 42 1.83 6.11 -17.50
N GLY A 43 2.94 6.09 -16.76
CA GLY A 43 4.12 5.32 -17.13
C GLY A 43 4.78 5.77 -18.44
N MET A 44 4.69 7.05 -18.79
CA MET A 44 5.29 7.56 -20.03
C MET A 44 6.83 7.47 -19.98
N PRO A 45 7.51 7.41 -21.15
CA PRO A 45 8.97 7.37 -21.19
C PRO A 45 9.62 8.58 -20.49
N GLY A 46 10.71 8.34 -19.75
CA GLY A 46 11.53 9.39 -19.12
C GLY A 46 11.04 9.92 -17.77
N VAL A 47 9.94 9.37 -17.23
CA VAL A 47 9.36 9.84 -15.95
C VAL A 47 10.02 9.20 -14.73
N LEU A 48 9.97 9.88 -13.59
CA LEU A 48 10.49 9.41 -12.30
C LEU A 48 9.42 9.53 -11.20
N PRO A 49 9.31 8.56 -10.28
CA PRO A 49 8.40 8.63 -9.15
C PRO A 49 8.91 9.57 -8.06
N VAL A 50 8.01 10.32 -7.42
CA VAL A 50 8.31 11.15 -6.23
C VAL A 50 7.38 10.76 -5.10
N LEU A 51 7.94 10.21 -4.02
CA LEU A 51 7.17 9.67 -2.90
C LEU A 51 6.34 10.74 -2.18
N ASN A 52 5.09 10.40 -1.89
CA ASN A 52 4.17 11.21 -1.11
C ASN A 52 4.45 11.07 0.40
N GLU A 53 4.87 12.16 1.04
CA GLU A 53 5.15 12.21 2.48
C GLU A 53 3.96 11.78 3.34
N ARG A 54 2.73 12.20 2.98
CA ARG A 54 1.52 11.87 3.74
C ARG A 54 1.20 10.38 3.68
N ALA A 55 1.51 9.72 2.56
CA ALA A 55 1.35 8.28 2.43
C ALA A 55 2.26 7.53 3.41
N VAL A 56 3.50 7.99 3.60
CA VAL A 56 4.44 7.43 4.59
C VAL A 56 3.92 7.66 6.01
N GLU A 57 3.49 8.89 6.32
CA GLU A 57 2.94 9.23 7.64
C GLU A 57 1.76 8.32 8.00
N TYR A 58 0.83 8.09 7.07
CA TYR A 58 -0.33 7.23 7.28
C TYR A 58 0.06 5.76 7.43
N ALA A 59 1.03 5.28 6.67
CA ALA A 59 1.54 3.92 6.81
C ALA A 59 2.20 3.70 8.19
N ILE A 60 2.98 4.67 8.68
CA ILE A 60 3.57 4.62 10.03
C ILE A 60 2.47 4.64 11.10
N LYS A 61 1.46 5.54 10.96
CA LYS A 61 0.31 5.59 11.88
C LYS A 61 -0.43 4.26 11.95
N MET A 62 -0.67 3.61 10.80
CA MET A 62 -1.29 2.29 10.74
C MET A 62 -0.42 1.24 11.43
N GLY A 63 0.88 1.22 11.16
CA GLY A 63 1.82 0.31 11.81
C GLY A 63 1.81 0.45 13.34
N LEU A 64 1.89 1.67 13.85
CA LEU A 64 1.82 1.92 15.30
C LEU A 64 0.47 1.51 15.90
N ALA A 65 -0.64 1.79 15.20
CA ALA A 65 -1.99 1.40 15.64
C ALA A 65 -2.21 -0.12 15.65
N THR A 66 -1.40 -0.88 14.90
CA THR A 66 -1.44 -2.35 14.83
C THR A 66 -0.22 -2.98 15.51
N HIS A 67 0.43 -2.23 16.41
CA HIS A 67 1.56 -2.70 17.21
C HIS A 67 2.75 -3.23 16.41
N CYS A 68 2.88 -2.86 15.14
CA CYS A 68 4.02 -3.22 14.31
C CYS A 68 5.31 -2.55 14.81
N HIS A 69 6.43 -3.22 14.60
CA HIS A 69 7.74 -2.58 14.61
C HIS A 69 7.90 -1.75 13.34
N ILE A 70 8.22 -0.45 13.50
CA ILE A 70 8.51 0.44 12.37
C ILE A 70 9.99 0.36 12.04
N THR A 71 10.32 -0.06 10.82
CA THR A 71 11.70 -0.22 10.39
C THR A 71 12.36 1.15 10.19
N PRO A 72 13.62 1.35 10.66
CA PRO A 72 14.33 2.61 10.48
C PRO A 72 14.78 2.83 9.03
N ARG A 73 14.79 1.75 8.25
CA ARG A 73 15.11 1.73 6.83
C ARG A 73 14.12 0.81 6.13
N SER A 74 13.57 1.29 5.02
CA SER A 74 12.70 0.53 4.15
C SER A 74 12.99 0.86 2.69
N ILE A 75 12.81 -0.13 1.80
CA ILE A 75 13.12 -0.01 0.37
C ILE A 75 11.89 -0.28 -0.47
N PHE A 76 11.63 0.63 -1.42
CA PHE A 76 10.70 0.37 -2.50
C PHE A 76 11.33 -0.54 -3.57
N ALA A 77 10.67 -1.65 -3.85
CA ALA A 77 11.00 -2.62 -4.89
C ALA A 77 10.04 -2.51 -6.10
N ARG A 78 10.44 -3.07 -7.24
CA ARG A 78 9.60 -3.17 -8.44
C ARG A 78 9.07 -4.61 -8.57
N LYS A 79 7.76 -4.78 -8.41
CA LYS A 79 7.05 -6.04 -8.68
C LYS A 79 6.64 -6.06 -10.16
N ASN A 80 7.39 -6.78 -10.99
CA ASN A 80 7.24 -6.77 -12.44
C ASN A 80 6.17 -7.76 -12.91
N TYR A 81 5.19 -7.28 -13.68
CA TYR A 81 4.19 -8.10 -14.37
C TYR A 81 3.46 -7.26 -15.42
N PHE A 82 2.91 -7.92 -16.45
CA PHE A 82 2.21 -7.25 -17.53
C PHE A 82 0.70 -7.34 -17.32
N TYR A 83 0.06 -6.18 -17.24
CA TYR A 83 -1.39 -6.08 -17.26
C TYR A 83 -1.81 -4.69 -17.79
N PRO A 84 -2.91 -4.56 -18.56
CA PRO A 84 -3.27 -3.29 -19.21
C PRO A 84 -3.53 -2.10 -18.27
N ASP A 85 -3.91 -2.33 -17.01
CA ASP A 85 -4.10 -1.26 -16.01
C ASP A 85 -2.81 -0.84 -15.29
N LEU A 86 -1.69 -1.53 -15.55
CA LEU A 86 -0.39 -1.29 -14.93
C LEU A 86 0.58 -0.72 -15.97
N PRO A 87 0.55 0.60 -16.21
CA PRO A 87 1.19 1.21 -17.37
C PRO A 87 2.71 1.09 -17.40
N LYS A 88 3.35 0.85 -16.25
CA LYS A 88 4.81 0.77 -16.14
C LYS A 88 5.36 -0.65 -16.40
N GLY A 89 4.50 -1.67 -16.49
CA GLY A 89 4.92 -3.08 -16.47
C GLY A 89 5.51 -3.53 -15.12
N TYR A 90 5.43 -2.68 -14.10
CA TYR A 90 5.77 -2.99 -12.72
C TYR A 90 5.00 -2.09 -11.74
N GLN A 91 4.70 -2.65 -10.58
CA GLN A 91 4.18 -1.94 -9.43
C GLN A 91 5.35 -1.57 -8.52
N ILE A 92 5.39 -0.32 -8.07
CA ILE A 92 6.32 0.08 -6.99
C ILE A 92 5.64 -0.33 -5.67
N SER A 93 6.27 -1.23 -4.94
CA SER A 93 5.81 -1.78 -3.65
C SER A 93 7.00 -1.93 -2.71
N GLN A 94 6.84 -2.61 -1.58
CA GLN A 94 7.95 -3.10 -0.75
C GLN A 94 8.03 -4.63 -0.86
N TYR A 95 9.20 -5.20 -0.61
CA TYR A 95 9.42 -6.65 -0.62
C TYR A 95 10.26 -7.08 0.58
N GLU A 96 11.59 -7.08 0.49
CA GLU A 96 12.45 -7.61 1.57
C GLU A 96 12.58 -6.67 2.77
N GLU A 97 12.47 -5.35 2.56
CA GLU A 97 12.61 -4.33 3.61
C GLU A 97 11.31 -3.51 3.75
N PRO A 98 10.19 -4.08 4.26
CA PRO A 98 8.92 -3.37 4.45
C PRO A 98 8.99 -2.36 5.60
N LEU A 99 8.04 -1.41 5.63
CA LEU A 99 8.01 -0.34 6.63
C LEU A 99 7.54 -0.80 8.02
N CYS A 100 6.61 -1.77 8.06
CA CYS A 100 5.95 -2.23 9.27
C CYS A 100 6.00 -3.76 9.32
N GLU A 101 6.48 -4.34 10.43
CA GLU A 101 6.59 -5.78 10.59
C GLU A 101 6.10 -6.25 11.96
N ASN A 102 5.72 -7.53 12.05
CA ASN A 102 5.48 -8.24 13.31
C ASN A 102 4.44 -7.60 14.25
N GLY A 103 3.38 -7.00 13.69
CA GLY A 103 2.24 -6.47 14.46
C GLY A 103 1.14 -7.51 14.72
N TYR A 104 0.07 -7.05 15.37
CA TYR A 104 -1.13 -7.86 15.65
C TYR A 104 -2.37 -6.97 15.76
N VAL A 105 -3.53 -7.61 15.62
CA VAL A 105 -4.83 -7.02 15.91
C VAL A 105 -5.57 -8.00 16.80
N GLU A 106 -5.93 -7.54 18.00
CA GLU A 106 -6.74 -8.31 18.93
C GLU A 106 -8.20 -8.29 18.46
N ILE A 107 -8.84 -9.45 18.47
CA ILE A 107 -10.26 -9.60 18.11
C ILE A 107 -11.04 -10.19 19.27
N GLU A 108 -12.30 -9.79 19.39
CA GLU A 108 -13.21 -10.39 20.37
C GLU A 108 -14.07 -11.44 19.68
N VAL A 109 -14.03 -12.67 20.19
CA VAL A 109 -14.87 -13.78 19.72
C VAL A 109 -15.62 -14.35 20.93
N ASN A 110 -16.95 -14.26 20.91
CA ASN A 110 -17.82 -14.73 21.99
C ASN A 110 -17.45 -14.16 23.37
N GLY A 111 -17.09 -12.88 23.46
CA GLY A 111 -16.72 -12.24 24.74
C GLY A 111 -15.29 -12.52 25.21
N GLN A 112 -14.46 -13.14 24.38
CA GLN A 112 -13.05 -13.44 24.71
C GLN A 112 -12.12 -12.77 23.70
N ALA A 113 -11.13 -12.04 24.22
CA ALA A 113 -10.02 -11.50 23.45
C ALA A 113 -9.15 -12.63 22.87
N LYS A 114 -8.75 -12.48 21.61
CA LYS A 114 -7.88 -13.40 20.88
C LYS A 114 -6.88 -12.65 20.01
#